data_AF-A0AAU1CAH2-F1
#
_entry.id   AF-A0AAU1CAH2-F1
#
_cell.length_a   1.000
_cell.length_b   1.000
_cell.length_c   1.000
_cell.angle_alpha   90.00
_cell.angle_beta   90.00
_cell.angle_gamma   90.00
#
_symmetry.space_group_name_H-M   'P 1'
#
loop_
_entity.id
_entity.type
_entity.pdbx_description
1 polymer ?
#
loop_
_entity_poly.entity_id
_entity_poly.type
_entity_poly.pdbx_seq_one_letter_code
_entity_poly.pdbx_strand_id
1 'polypeptide(L)'
;MTASDDLLRRIEQEPSLATALAWPGDFDVERRDPIEELTLPTRSPLHPIAGCGAGGTYYLCGEAGAEERPVLYADSEGQATLIGAD
;
A
#
# COMPACT_ATOMS: atom_id res chain seq x y z
N MET A 1 2.31 -7.95 15.25
CA MET A 1 1.16 -7.62 14.38
C MET A 1 0.64 -6.29 14.88
N THR A 2 0.73 -5.27 14.03
CA THR A 2 0.39 -3.87 14.34
C THR A 2 -1.09 -3.61 14.04
N ALA A 3 -1.61 -2.46 14.49
CA ALA A 3 -2.96 -2.02 14.12
C ALA A 3 -3.13 -1.91 12.59
N SER A 4 -2.10 -1.43 11.88
CA SER A 4 -2.08 -1.35 10.42
C SER A 4 -2.14 -2.73 9.76
N ASP A 5 -1.39 -3.71 10.28
CA ASP A 5 -1.46 -5.10 9.77
C ASP A 5 -2.86 -5.70 9.96
N ASP A 6 -3.51 -5.41 11.10
CA ASP A 6 -4.88 -5.89 11.39
C ASP A 6 -5.94 -5.25 10.48
N LEU A 7 -5.79 -3.96 10.16
CA LEU A 7 -6.69 -3.26 9.23
C LEU A 7 -6.54 -3.79 7.80
N LEU A 8 -5.30 -3.98 7.33
CA LEU A 8 -5.05 -4.56 6.00
C LEU A 8 -5.64 -5.96 5.88
N ARG A 9 -5.41 -6.80 6.88
CA ARG A 9 -6.02 -8.15 6.95
C ARG A 9 -7.56 -8.08 6.94
N ARG A 10 -8.16 -7.08 7.59
CA ARG A 10 -9.61 -6.91 7.57
C ARG A 10 -10.12 -6.52 6.19
N ILE A 11 -9.44 -5.60 5.50
CA ILE A 11 -9.78 -5.21 4.12
C ILE A 11 -9.73 -6.42 3.18
N GLU A 12 -8.71 -7.27 3.35
CA GLU A 12 -8.56 -8.53 2.59
C GLU A 12 -9.68 -9.55 2.83
N GLN A 13 -10.18 -9.61 4.06
CA GLN A 13 -11.15 -10.62 4.49
C GLN A 13 -12.61 -10.19 4.26
N GLU A 14 -12.88 -8.91 4.03
CA GLU A 14 -14.21 -8.35 3.84
C GLU A 14 -14.39 -7.82 2.39
N PRO A 15 -14.97 -8.60 1.46
CA PRO A 15 -15.11 -8.22 0.05
C PRO A 15 -15.86 -6.90 -0.17
N SER A 16 -16.81 -6.56 0.71
CA SER A 16 -17.52 -5.28 0.66
C SER A 16 -16.61 -4.08 0.95
N LEU A 17 -15.63 -4.22 1.87
CA LEU A 17 -14.65 -3.18 2.14
C LEU A 17 -13.66 -3.05 0.98
N ALA A 18 -13.13 -4.18 0.49
CA ALA A 18 -12.25 -4.20 -0.68
C ALA A 18 -12.91 -3.52 -1.89
N THR A 19 -14.18 -3.83 -2.17
CA THR A 19 -14.93 -3.22 -3.28
C THR A 19 -15.11 -1.71 -3.09
N ALA A 20 -15.46 -1.27 -1.88
CA ALA A 20 -15.66 0.15 -1.58
C ALA A 20 -14.37 0.97 -1.64
N LEU A 21 -13.22 0.35 -1.32
CA LEU A 21 -11.91 0.99 -1.43
C LEU A 21 -11.38 0.99 -2.87
N ALA A 22 -11.62 -0.08 -3.63
CA ALA A 22 -11.28 -0.15 -5.04
C ALA A 22 -12.06 0.89 -5.86
N TRP A 23 -13.35 1.09 -5.56
CA TRP A 23 -14.17 2.12 -6.20
C TRP A 23 -15.08 2.81 -5.20
N PRO A 24 -15.04 4.16 -5.09
CA PRO A 24 -14.33 5.11 -5.95
C PRO A 24 -12.89 5.44 -5.50
N GLY A 25 -12.35 4.73 -4.51
CA GLY A 25 -11.10 5.09 -3.84
C GLY A 25 -9.81 4.75 -4.59
N ASP A 26 -9.87 3.97 -5.68
CA ASP A 26 -8.70 3.53 -6.45
C ASP A 26 -7.64 2.80 -5.58
N PHE A 27 -8.08 2.15 -4.51
CA PHE A 27 -7.25 1.30 -3.64
C PHE A 27 -7.68 -0.15 -3.80
N ASP A 28 -7.04 -0.84 -4.74
CA ASP A 28 -7.35 -2.21 -5.12
C ASP A 28 -6.33 -3.19 -4.53
N VAL A 29 -6.76 -3.92 -3.51
CA VAL A 29 -5.97 -4.93 -2.82
C VAL A 29 -5.72 -6.19 -3.65
N GLU A 30 -6.36 -6.37 -4.81
CA GLU A 30 -6.05 -7.47 -5.73
C GLU A 30 -4.91 -7.10 -6.70
N ARG A 31 -4.48 -5.82 -6.74
CA ARG A 31 -3.45 -5.29 -7.65
C ARG A 31 -2.14 -4.95 -6.93
N ARG A 32 -1.53 -5.92 -6.25
CA ARG A 32 -0.31 -5.72 -5.44
C ARG A 32 1.00 -6.07 -6.13
N ASP A 33 0.96 -6.45 -7.39
CA ASP A 33 2.15 -6.83 -8.14
C ASP A 33 2.64 -5.62 -8.95
N PRO A 34 3.57 -4.81 -8.42
CA PRO A 34 4.07 -3.65 -9.15
C PRO A 34 4.87 -4.12 -10.37
N ILE A 35 4.77 -3.37 -11.47
CA ILE A 35 5.49 -3.68 -12.71
C ILE A 35 7.01 -3.50 -12.52
N GLU A 36 7.42 -2.57 -11.65
CA GLU A 36 8.82 -2.26 -11.36
C GLU A 36 9.13 -2.39 -9.87
N GLU A 37 10.32 -2.89 -9.55
CA GLU A 37 10.81 -2.93 -8.18
C GLU A 37 11.28 -1.53 -7.75
N LEU A 38 10.69 -1.01 -6.67
CA LEU A 38 11.05 0.28 -6.10
C LEU A 38 11.90 0.10 -4.84
N THR A 39 12.94 0.91 -4.70
CA THR A 39 13.82 0.90 -3.50
C THR A 39 13.96 2.30 -2.94
N LEU A 40 13.77 2.46 -1.63
CA LEU A 40 14.05 3.72 -0.95
C LEU A 40 15.56 3.96 -0.81
N PRO A 41 16.04 5.22 -0.80
CA PRO A 41 17.44 5.53 -0.52
C PRO A 41 17.92 5.00 0.84
N THR A 42 17.03 4.94 1.83
CA THR A 42 17.28 4.36 3.17
C THR A 42 17.38 2.83 3.16
N ARG A 43 17.01 2.19 2.04
CA ARG A 43 16.86 0.73 1.89
C ARG A 43 15.85 0.10 2.85
N SER A 44 14.98 0.90 3.46
CA SER A 44 13.84 0.38 4.20
C SER A 44 12.96 -0.43 3.26
N PRO A 45 12.45 -1.59 3.69
CA PRO A 45 11.65 -2.43 2.82
C PRO A 45 10.32 -1.75 2.47
N LEU A 46 9.85 -2.01 1.26
CA LEU A 46 8.54 -1.58 0.77
C LEU A 46 7.68 -2.81 0.52
N HIS A 47 6.48 -2.81 1.09
CA HIS A 47 5.54 -3.90 0.95
C HIS A 47 4.32 -3.41 0.15
N PRO A 48 4.12 -3.87 -1.08
CA PRO A 48 2.92 -3.53 -1.84
C PRO A 48 1.67 -3.99 -1.10
N ILE A 49 0.72 -3.08 -0.89
CA ILE A 49 -0.54 -3.36 -0.18
C ILE A 49 -1.79 -3.19 -1.06
N ALA A 50 -1.70 -2.36 -2.11
CA ALA A 50 -2.73 -2.17 -3.11
C ALA A 50 -2.17 -1.50 -4.37
N GLY A 51 -2.93 -1.53 -5.45
CA GLY A 51 -2.68 -0.74 -6.66
C GLY A 51 -3.88 0.13 -7.01
N CYS A 52 -3.74 0.96 -8.05
CA CYS A 52 -4.84 1.77 -8.59
C CYS A 52 -5.09 1.50 -10.08
N GLY A 53 -6.23 1.95 -10.59
CA GLY A 53 -6.59 1.81 -12.01
C GLY A 53 -5.62 2.53 -12.98
N ALA A 54 -4.93 3.56 -12.49
CA ALA A 54 -3.92 4.31 -13.25
C ALA A 54 -2.53 3.65 -13.29
N GLY A 55 -2.32 2.53 -12.57
CA GLY A 55 -1.06 1.79 -12.58
C GLY A 55 -0.08 2.14 -11.45
N GLY A 56 -0.47 3.03 -10.53
CA GLY A 56 0.29 3.29 -9.30
C GLY A 56 0.12 2.20 -8.25
N THR A 57 1.03 2.21 -7.26
CA THR A 57 1.10 1.22 -6.18
C THR A 57 1.21 1.90 -4.82
N TYR A 58 0.46 1.39 -3.84
CA TYR A 58 0.55 1.75 -2.43
C TYR A 58 1.50 0.80 -1.71
N TYR A 59 2.43 1.36 -0.95
CA TYR A 59 3.44 0.61 -0.20
C TYR A 59 3.36 0.92 1.28
N LEU A 60 3.38 -0.12 2.09
CA LEU A 60 3.65 -0.03 3.52
C LEU A 60 5.17 -0.07 3.73
N CYS A 61 5.71 0.95 4.39
CA CYS A 61 7.16 1.14 4.51
C CYS A 61 7.69 0.63 5.84
N GLY A 62 8.89 0.07 5.82
CA GLY A 62 9.59 -0.38 7.02
C GLY A 62 9.28 -1.83 7.40
N GLU A 63 10.06 -2.32 8.35
CA GLU A 63 10.09 -3.72 8.77
C GLU A 63 8.73 -4.20 9.28
N ALA A 64 8.43 -5.47 9.04
CA ALA A 64 7.24 -6.11 9.59
C ALA A 64 7.24 -6.04 11.12
N GLY A 65 6.17 -5.50 11.71
CA GLY A 65 6.03 -5.35 13.16
C GLY A 65 6.64 -4.08 13.76
N ALA A 66 7.22 -3.18 12.96
CA ALA A 66 7.58 -1.83 13.43
C ALA A 66 6.32 -1.05 13.86
N GLU A 67 6.43 -0.20 14.89
CA GLU A 67 5.29 0.57 15.41
C GLU A 67 4.76 1.56 14.38
N GLU A 68 5.64 2.32 13.73
CA GLU A 68 5.30 3.28 12.68
C GLU A 68 5.63 2.69 11.32
N ARG A 69 4.60 2.54 10.48
CA ARG A 69 4.73 2.04 9.10
C ARG A 69 3.98 2.95 8.15
N PRO A 70 4.62 4.02 7.63
CA PRO A 70 3.95 4.97 6.76
C PRO A 70 3.54 4.33 5.43
N VAL A 71 2.49 4.88 4.83
CA VAL A 71 2.00 4.48 3.52
C VAL A 71 2.49 5.48 2.47
N LEU A 72 3.24 4.98 1.50
CA LEU A 72 3.61 5.72 0.30
C LEU A 72 2.74 5.30 -0.87
N TYR A 73 2.41 6.24 -1.74
CA TYR A 73 1.90 5.96 -3.08
C TYR A 73 2.96 6.34 -4.09
N ALA A 74 3.25 5.45 -5.03
CA ALA A 74 4.10 5.75 -6.19
C ALA A 74 3.29 5.58 -7.49
N ASP A 75 3.41 6.54 -8.39
CA ASP A 75 2.82 6.46 -9.73
C ASP A 75 3.76 5.78 -10.74
N SER A 76 3.25 5.55 -11.95
CA SER A 76 4.02 4.95 -13.03
C SER A 76 5.08 5.88 -13.64
N GLU A 77 5.03 7.16 -13.31
CA GLU A 77 5.90 8.23 -13.77
C GLU A 77 7.10 8.44 -12.84
N GLY A 78 7.24 7.58 -11.83
CA GLY A 78 8.34 7.57 -10.87
C GLY A 78 8.22 8.66 -9.81
N GLN A 79 7.04 9.27 -9.64
CA GLN A 79 6.76 10.16 -8.52
C GLN A 79 6.23 9.34 -7.34
N ALA A 80 6.52 9.80 -6.13
CA ALA A 80 5.98 9.21 -4.92
C ALA A 80 5.54 10.29 -3.94
N THR A 81 4.49 9.99 -3.17
CA THR A 81 3.95 10.86 -2.13
C THR A 81 3.60 10.07 -0.88
N LEU A 82 3.65 10.74 0.27
CA LEU A 82 3.21 10.20 1.55
C LEU A 82 1.69 10.32 1.66
N ILE A 83 1.03 9.21 1.95
CA ILE A 83 -0.43 9.12 2.13
C ILE A 83 -0.81 9.10 3.62
N GLY A 84 0.03 8.51 4.47
CA GLY A 84 -0.17 8.48 5.93
C GLY A 84 1.08 8.04 6.67
N ALA A 85 1.24 8.46 7.93
CA ALA A 85 2.43 8.22 8.75
C ALA A 85 2.16 8.06 10.26
N ASP A 86 0.90 7.87 10.65
CA ASP A 86 0.50 7.66 12.06
C ASP A 86 0.77 6.22 12.53
#